data_AF-W9YLI3-F1
#
_entry.id   AF-W9YLI3-F1
#
_cell.length_a   1.000
_cell.length_b   1.000
_cell.length_c   1.000
_cell.angle_alpha   90.00
_cell.angle_beta   90.00
_cell.angle_gamma   90.00
#
_symmetry.space_group_name_H-M   'P 1'
#
loop_
_entity.id
_entity.type
_entity.pdbx_description
1 polymer ?
#
loop_
_entity_poly.entity_id
_entity_poly.type
_entity_poly.pdbx_seq_one_letter_code
_entity_poly.pdbx_strand_id
1 'polypeptide(L)' 'MSAPNAGRQSPEPETQTNAQHGQPQPGSGKIDESSGKDEGKDNQAEGLSSNPTHILEKHSQATTSKTT' A
#
# COMPACT_ATOMS: atom_id res chain seq x y z
N MET A 1 10.45 16.12 45.09
CA MET A 1 10.97 15.65 43.80
C MET A 1 10.03 16.14 42.71
N SER A 2 10.49 17.02 41.81
CA SER A 2 9.68 17.56 40.70
C SER A 2 9.66 16.58 39.52
N ALA A 3 8.52 16.42 38.85
CA ALA A 3 8.39 15.55 37.69
C ALA A 3 9.32 16.02 36.55
N PRO A 4 10.16 15.15 35.96
CA PRO A 4 11.27 15.55 35.08
C PRO A 4 10.86 15.93 33.65
N ASN A 5 9.57 16.13 33.35
CA ASN A 5 9.18 16.63 32.04
C ASN A 5 7.77 17.25 32.07
N ALA A 6 7.67 18.44 32.66
CA ALA A 6 6.49 19.29 32.48
C ALA A 6 6.48 19.81 31.05
N GLY A 7 5.64 19.20 30.20
CA GLY A 7 5.23 19.75 28.91
C GLY A 7 6.18 19.47 27.76
N ARG A 8 5.83 18.51 26.90
CA ARG A 8 6.26 18.57 25.50
C ARG A 8 5.61 19.81 24.89
N GLN A 9 6.37 20.89 24.72
CA GLN A 9 5.91 22.05 23.97
C GLN A 9 5.95 21.68 22.47
N SER A 10 4.84 21.84 21.78
CA SER A 10 4.78 21.63 20.33
C SER A 10 5.62 22.72 19.64
N PRO A 11 6.35 22.41 18.56
CA PRO A 11 7.09 23.42 17.79
C PRO A 11 6.16 24.53 17.29
N GLU A 12 6.69 25.74 17.09
CA GLU A 12 5.91 26.86 16.58
C GLU A 12 5.30 26.54 15.20
N PRO A 13 4.03 26.91 14.95
CA PRO A 13 3.27 26.47 13.79
C PRO A 13 3.91 26.86 12.45
N GLU A 14 4.63 27.98 12.40
CA GLU A 14 5.32 28.43 11.18
C GLU A 14 6.45 27.49 10.75
N THR A 15 7.02 26.72 11.68
CA THR A 15 8.09 25.74 11.40
C THR A 15 7.56 24.34 11.12
N GLN A 16 6.28 24.07 11.41
CA GLN A 16 5.71 22.73 11.27
C GLN A 16 5.50 22.32 9.79
N THR A 17 5.11 23.27 8.93
CA THR A 17 4.72 22.97 7.55
C THR A 17 5.92 22.69 6.64
N ASN A 18 7.03 23.43 6.81
CA ASN A 18 8.20 23.27 5.95
C ASN A 18 9.02 22.01 6.26
N ALA A 19 8.92 21.46 7.47
CA ALA A 19 9.61 20.23 7.86
C ALA A 19 9.03 18.97 7.18
N GLN A 20 7.77 19.01 6.71
CA GLN A 20 7.09 17.88 6.08
C GLN A 20 7.12 17.91 4.55
N HIS A 21 7.27 19.10 3.96
CA HIS A 21 7.25 19.29 2.50
C HIS A 21 8.64 19.20 1.87
N GLY A 22 9.38 18.13 2.14
CA GLY A 22 10.53 17.77 1.31
C GLY A 22 10.09 17.69 -0.17
N GLN A 23 10.86 18.31 -1.07
CA GLN A 23 10.58 18.35 -2.51
C GLN A 23 10.28 16.93 -3.03
N PRO A 24 9.14 16.68 -3.71
CA PRO A 24 8.87 15.35 -4.24
C PRO A 24 9.91 15.03 -5.32
N GLN A 25 10.73 14.01 -5.09
CA GLN A 25 11.57 13.46 -6.16
C GLN A 25 10.68 12.68 -7.12
N PRO A 26 10.79 12.90 -8.45
CA PRO A 26 10.05 12.09 -9.41
C PRO A 26 10.49 10.63 -9.26
N GLY A 27 9.56 9.76 -8.89
CA GLY A 27 9.82 8.33 -8.77
C GLY A 27 10.19 7.74 -10.13
N SER A 28 11.21 6.88 -10.16
CA SER A 28 11.68 6.17 -11.36
C SER A 28 10.71 5.06 -11.77
N GLY A 29 9.47 5.42 -12.09
CA GLY A 29 8.45 4.51 -12.62
C GLY A 29 8.78 4.07 -14.05
N LYS A 30 9.73 3.15 -14.18
CA LYS A 30 9.83 2.25 -15.34
C LYS A 30 9.27 0.90 -14.87
N ILE A 31 8.12 0.50 -15.40
CA ILE A 31 7.67 -0.89 -15.29
C ILE A 31 8.61 -1.68 -16.20
N ASP A 32 9.62 -2.30 -15.59
CA ASP A 32 10.44 -3.29 -16.28
C ASP A 32 9.56 -4.52 -16.58
N GLU A 33 9.67 -5.06 -17.79
CA GLU A 33 8.97 -6.27 -18.24
C GLU A 33 9.70 -7.51 -17.69
N SER A 34 9.88 -7.53 -16.37
CA SER A 34 10.63 -8.53 -15.65
C SER A 34 9.99 -9.92 -15.79
N SER A 35 10.76 -10.86 -16.32
CA SER A 35 10.49 -12.30 -16.37
C SER A 35 10.38 -12.95 -14.99
N GLY A 36 10.62 -12.22 -13.90
CA GLY A 36 10.55 -12.69 -12.50
C GLY A 36 9.31 -12.24 -11.73
N LYS A 37 8.26 -11.69 -12.38
CA LYS A 37 7.06 -11.19 -11.67
C LYS A 37 6.28 -12.26 -10.92
N ASP A 38 6.36 -13.51 -11.39
CA ASP A 38 5.68 -14.65 -10.77
C ASP A 38 6.64 -15.55 -9.97
N GLU A 39 7.94 -15.26 -9.94
CA GLU A 39 8.90 -16.03 -9.13
C GLU A 39 8.59 -15.87 -7.64
N GLY A 40 8.23 -16.98 -6.98
CA GLY A 40 7.93 -17.01 -5.54
C GLY A 40 6.53 -16.52 -5.15
N LYS A 41 5.63 -16.29 -6.12
CA LYS A 41 4.23 -15.90 -5.85
C LYS A 41 3.52 -16.90 -4.94
N ASP A 42 3.72 -18.19 -5.17
CA ASP A 42 3.10 -19.24 -4.37
C ASP A 42 3.65 -19.21 -2.94
N ASN A 43 4.96 -19.08 -2.76
CA ASN A 43 5.61 -18.96 -1.44
C ASN A 43 5.13 -17.72 -0.66
N GLN A 44 4.74 -16.63 -1.34
CA GLN A 44 4.20 -15.43 -0.70
C GLN A 44 2.72 -15.60 -0.27
N ALA A 45 1.99 -16.48 -0.96
CA ALA A 45 0.60 -16.79 -0.65
C ALA A 45 0.45 -17.98 0.32
N GLU A 46 1.53 -18.67 0.66
CA GLU A 46 1.53 -19.78 1.62
C GLU A 46 0.96 -19.36 2.98
N GLY A 47 -0.09 -20.06 3.43
CA GLY A 47 -0.76 -19.81 4.70
C GLY A 47 -1.81 -18.68 4.66
N LEU A 48 -1.99 -17.99 3.53
CA LEU A 48 -3.06 -17.01 3.35
C LEU A 48 -4.30 -17.70 2.74
N SER A 49 -5.44 -17.58 3.41
CA SER A 49 -6.72 -18.00 2.82
C SER A 49 -7.10 -17.05 1.69
N SER A 50 -7.63 -17.60 0.59
CA SER A 50 -8.20 -16.78 -0.47
C SER A 50 -9.26 -15.82 0.07
N ASN A 51 -9.34 -14.64 -0.55
CA ASN A 51 -10.38 -13.67 -0.23
C ASN A 51 -11.78 -14.28 -0.45
N PRO A 52 -12.79 -13.86 0.33
CA PRO A 52 -14.16 -14.30 0.15
C PRO A 52 -14.66 -13.93 -1.25
N THR A 53 -15.57 -14.74 -1.79
CA THR A 53 -16.15 -14.52 -3.11
C THR A 53 -16.95 -13.23 -3.14
N HIS A 54 -16.75 -12.42 -4.18
CA HIS A 54 -17.51 -11.17 -4.32
C HIS A 54 -18.96 -11.48 -4.73
N ILE A 55 -19.92 -10.66 -4.31
CA ILE A 55 -21.36 -10.87 -4.57
C ILE A 55 -21.70 -10.95 -6.08
N LEU A 56 -20.89 -10.32 -6.93
CA LEU A 56 -21.08 -10.28 -8.38
C LEU A 56 -20.27 -11.36 -9.13
N GLU A 57 -19.46 -12.17 -8.44
CA GLU A 57 -18.54 -13.15 -9.05
C GLU A 57 -19.24 -14.05 -10.08
N LYS A 58 -20.40 -14.59 -9.72
CA LYS A 58 -21.21 -15.45 -10.60
C LYS A 58 -21.76 -14.71 -11.81
N HIS A 59 -22.18 -13.46 -11.62
CA HIS A 59 -22.71 -12.63 -12.69
C HIS A 59 -21.59 -12.20 -13.65
N SER A 60 -20.43 -11.78 -13.14
CA SER A 60 -19.26 -11.48 -13.98
C SER A 60 -18.84 -12.71 -14.78
N GLN A 61 -18.71 -13.88 -14.15
CA GLN A 61 -18.37 -15.11 -14.87
C GLN A 61 -19.40 -15.43 -15.96
N ALA A 62 -20.70 -15.33 -15.68
CA ALA A 62 -21.74 -15.63 -16.68
C ALA A 62 -21.77 -14.66 -17.87
N THR A 63 -21.38 -13.39 -17.67
CA THR A 63 -21.49 -12.33 -18.68
C THR A 63 -20.19 -12.06 -19.43
N THR A 64 -19.04 -12.33 -18.82
CA THR A 64 -17.73 -12.09 -19.42
C THR A 64 -17.05 -13.36 -19.89
N SER A 65 -17.56 -14.54 -19.54
CA SER A 65 -16.97 -15.79 -20.04
C SER A 65 -17.34 -16.00 -21.49
N LYS A 66 -16.33 -16.33 -22.30
CA LYS A 66 -16.50 -16.75 -23.67
C LYS A 66 -16.98 -18.21 -23.68
N THR A 67 -18.24 -18.44 -24.01
CA THR A 67 -18.76 -19.79 -24.29
C THR A 67 -17.98 -20.34 -25.49
N THR A 68 -17.36 -21.51 -25.33
CA THR A 68 -16.75 -22.26 -26.45
C THR A 68 -17.81 -23.14 -27.11
#